data_AF-A0A9N7TT60-F1
#
_entry.id   AF-A0A9N7TT60-F1
#
_cell.length_a   1.000
_cell.length_b   1.000
_cell.length_c   1.000
_cell.angle_alpha   90.00
_cell.angle_beta   90.00
_cell.angle_gamma   90.00
#
_symmetry.space_group_name_H-M   'P 1'
#
loop_
_entity.id
_entity.type
_entity.pdbx_description
1 polymer ?
#
loop_
_entity_poly.entity_id
_entity_poly.type
_entity_poly.pdbx_seq_one_letter_code
_entity_poly.pdbx_strand_id
1 'polypeptide(L)'
;MLALGSVKTIITENVKNGRIQFDMHGFLAGVILADLNLAAASPFLLGRALWAASRFTAAMSPELIQQFLQATVSGLHDSQPPSVRISAVRAIWGYCDQLKLSESTHVLQPFLPSILEGLVQLAAQFSSEVLTLVMETLCIVCTVDPAFTTSAENKICPLTIAIFLKYNNDPVVASLAQDIFKELAQIEGCQGPMQLRLIPTLVSIMQAPPDKIPSGLCATSIDILTTVVRNTKPPPSEMLVCQAFPVVAQCTLRTDDNTIMQNGGECLRAYVSVGLEQIAQWRDEQGNSGLWYVMQVVNQLLDPRTSEFTAAFVGRLVSTLISRAGTELGEQLDQILRAILSKMQQAETLSVMQSLIMVFAHLVHSQLEPLLEFLCSLPGPTGKPALEFVMTEWMSRQHLFYGQYEGKVSTVALCKLLQHGLNTDDKRLQDIVVKGEEIYSHEDGIRTRSKSAKTPERWTNIPLLVKIFKLIINELSTVVEANASRTNAGDWTQDSSGMWEEEEPAEEDEEEDDGLAGQLLSDLIASNKYDDDYYEDDDEDDPDALKDPIYQIDLQAYLTDFLTQFAQQPCYSMFSGHLNNAERQTLQSIGL
;
A
#
# COMPACT_ATOMS: atom_id res chain seq x y z
N MET A 1 -21.00 19.37 24.10
CA MET A 1 -20.34 19.45 22.78
C MET A 1 -19.39 18.29 22.52
N LEU A 2 -18.36 18.07 23.35
CA LEU A 2 -17.40 16.98 23.16
C LEU A 2 -18.09 15.61 23.07
N ALA A 3 -18.84 15.22 24.10
CA ALA A 3 -19.54 13.93 24.13
C ALA A 3 -20.43 13.69 22.89
N LEU A 4 -21.28 14.67 22.56
CA LEU A 4 -22.15 14.58 21.38
C LEU A 4 -21.35 14.47 20.07
N GLY A 5 -20.27 15.23 19.91
CA GLY A 5 -19.44 15.19 18.70
C GLY A 5 -18.60 13.91 18.56
N SER A 6 -18.28 13.25 19.67
CA SER A 6 -17.59 11.95 19.68
C SER A 6 -18.50 10.85 19.12
N VAL A 7 -19.75 10.77 19.57
CA VAL A 7 -20.73 9.79 19.07
C VAL A 7 -21.65 10.37 17.99
N LYS A 8 -21.13 11.27 17.15
CA LYS A 8 -21.96 12.06 16.22
C LYS A 8 -22.85 11.21 15.31
N THR A 9 -22.33 10.08 14.81
CA THR A 9 -23.00 9.23 13.81
C THR A 9 -24.28 8.64 14.41
N ILE A 10 -24.17 8.07 15.61
CA ILE A 10 -25.28 7.54 16.40
C ILE A 10 -26.35 8.61 16.62
N ILE A 11 -25.94 9.84 16.99
CA ILE A 11 -26.88 10.93 17.21
C ILE A 11 -27.57 11.35 15.90
N THR A 12 -26.81 11.60 14.84
CA THR A 12 -27.37 12.10 13.57
C THR A 12 -28.31 11.08 12.92
N GLU A 13 -27.97 9.80 12.95
CA GLU A 13 -28.79 8.74 12.38
C GLU A 13 -30.09 8.52 13.16
N ASN A 14 -30.01 8.45 14.48
CA ASN A 14 -31.20 8.24 15.31
C ASN A 14 -32.14 9.45 15.29
N VAL A 15 -31.61 10.68 15.15
CA VAL A 15 -32.44 11.88 14.92
C VAL A 15 -33.10 11.82 13.54
N LYS A 16 -32.34 11.53 12.47
CA LYS A 16 -32.87 11.44 11.10
C LYS A 16 -33.96 10.36 10.97
N ASN A 17 -33.78 9.24 11.67
CA ASN A 17 -34.73 8.13 11.69
C ASN A 17 -35.88 8.31 12.70
N GLY A 18 -35.94 9.44 13.42
CA GLY A 18 -36.99 9.72 14.40
C GLY A 18 -37.00 8.80 15.62
N ARG A 19 -35.90 8.09 15.88
CA ARG A 19 -35.76 7.14 17.01
C ARG A 19 -35.53 7.86 18.35
N ILE A 20 -35.02 9.08 18.32
CA ILE A 20 -34.82 9.92 19.50
C ILE A 20 -35.39 11.32 19.30
N GLN A 21 -35.91 11.92 20.38
CA GLN A 21 -36.33 13.33 20.39
C GLN A 21 -35.17 14.20 20.86
N PHE A 22 -34.41 14.76 19.91
CA PHE A 22 -33.32 15.69 20.18
C PHE A 22 -33.45 16.91 19.26
N ASP A 23 -33.49 18.10 19.85
CA ASP A 23 -33.58 19.36 19.11
C ASP A 23 -32.22 19.72 18.50
N MET A 24 -31.94 19.12 17.34
CA MET A 24 -30.68 19.33 16.62
C MET A 24 -30.52 20.79 16.18
N HIS A 25 -31.58 21.44 15.68
CA HIS A 25 -31.48 22.82 15.25
C HIS A 25 -31.22 23.76 16.43
N GLY A 26 -31.94 23.59 17.54
CA GLY A 26 -31.70 24.32 18.78
C GLY A 26 -30.32 24.09 19.37
N PHE A 27 -29.77 22.87 19.27
CA PHE A 27 -28.40 22.60 19.68
C PHE A 27 -27.37 23.35 18.81
N LEU A 28 -27.52 23.31 17.48
CA LEU A 28 -26.59 23.97 16.57
C LEU A 28 -26.66 25.50 16.68
N ALA A 29 -27.85 26.08 16.61
CA ALA A 29 -28.04 27.53 16.62
C ALA A 29 -28.02 28.12 18.04
N GLY A 30 -28.70 27.49 18.99
CA GLY A 30 -28.89 28.01 20.35
C GLY A 30 -27.74 27.70 21.31
N VAL A 31 -26.91 26.69 21.02
CA VAL A 31 -25.74 26.35 21.85
C VAL A 31 -24.45 26.62 21.09
N ILE A 32 -24.17 25.92 20.00
CA ILE A 32 -22.86 26.02 19.33
C ILE A 32 -22.64 27.43 18.75
N LEU A 33 -23.56 27.93 17.93
CA LEU A 33 -23.43 29.26 17.32
C LEU A 33 -23.50 30.39 18.36
N ALA A 34 -24.29 30.22 19.42
CA ALA A 34 -24.33 31.17 20.53
C ALA A 34 -22.97 31.24 21.25
N ASP A 35 -22.38 30.09 21.57
CA ASP A 35 -21.09 29.99 22.26
C ASP A 35 -19.93 30.55 21.42
N LEU A 36 -20.00 30.47 20.09
CA LEU A 36 -19.02 31.11 19.19
C LEU A 36 -19.06 32.64 19.24
N ASN A 37 -20.24 33.22 19.52
CA ASN A 37 -20.46 34.67 19.52
C ASN A 37 -20.33 35.30 20.92
N LEU A 38 -20.01 34.51 21.95
CA LEU A 38 -19.80 35.01 23.31
C LEU A 38 -18.52 35.86 23.40
N ALA A 39 -18.69 37.16 23.64
CA ALA A 39 -17.60 38.13 23.69
C ALA A 39 -16.50 37.86 24.75
N ALA A 40 -16.80 37.06 25.78
CA ALA A 40 -15.88 36.71 26.87
C ALA A 40 -15.77 35.18 27.08
N ALA A 41 -15.97 34.39 26.03
CA ALA A 41 -15.80 32.94 26.12
C ALA A 41 -14.35 32.52 26.34
N SER A 42 -14.17 31.41 27.06
CA SER A 42 -12.87 30.74 27.15
C SER A 42 -12.41 30.28 25.76
N PRO A 43 -11.12 30.42 25.41
CA PRO A 43 -10.56 29.89 24.17
C PRO A 43 -10.87 28.41 23.91
N PHE A 44 -10.95 27.61 24.99
CA PHE A 44 -11.27 26.19 24.89
C PHE A 44 -12.75 25.94 24.53
N LEU A 45 -13.66 26.81 24.99
CA LEU A 45 -15.06 26.74 24.61
C LEU A 45 -15.23 27.12 23.13
N LEU A 46 -14.58 28.21 22.70
CA LEU A 46 -14.59 28.66 21.31
C LEU A 46 -14.04 27.57 20.37
N GLY A 47 -12.87 27.02 20.68
CA GLY A 47 -12.28 25.92 19.91
C GLY A 47 -13.17 24.67 19.90
N ARG A 48 -13.79 24.31 21.03
CA ARG A 48 -14.70 23.16 21.10
C ARG A 48 -15.97 23.38 20.28
N ALA A 49 -16.50 24.59 20.25
CA ALA A 49 -17.67 24.93 19.44
C ALA A 49 -17.34 24.85 17.94
N LEU A 50 -16.18 25.33 17.49
CA LEU A 50 -15.72 25.17 16.10
C LEU A 50 -15.59 23.69 15.71
N TRP A 51 -14.93 22.89 16.56
CA TRP A 51 -14.78 21.45 16.32
C TRP A 51 -16.14 20.74 16.30
N ALA A 52 -17.03 21.05 17.24
CA ALA A 52 -18.34 20.40 17.31
C ALA A 52 -19.20 20.77 16.09
N ALA A 53 -19.12 22.02 15.62
CA ALA A 53 -19.80 22.45 14.41
C ALA A 53 -19.39 21.58 13.21
N SER A 54 -18.10 21.35 12.97
CA SER A 54 -17.66 20.54 11.83
C SER A 54 -18.10 19.08 11.91
N ARG A 55 -18.30 18.53 13.12
CA ARG A 55 -18.82 17.16 13.30
C ARG A 55 -20.27 17.02 12.82
N PHE A 56 -21.10 18.04 12.99
CA PHE A 56 -22.52 17.99 12.66
C PHE A 56 -22.88 18.63 11.31
N THR A 57 -21.92 18.76 10.39
CA THR A 57 -22.11 19.39 9.07
C THR A 57 -23.30 18.80 8.31
N ALA A 58 -23.46 17.48 8.31
CA ALA A 58 -24.57 16.79 7.63
C ALA A 58 -25.98 17.12 8.16
N ALA A 59 -26.08 17.70 9.37
CA ALA A 59 -27.34 18.06 10.00
C ALA A 59 -27.63 19.58 9.94
N MET A 60 -26.77 20.37 9.30
CA MET A 60 -26.89 21.83 9.21
C MET A 60 -27.63 22.27 7.95
N SER A 61 -28.28 23.44 8.03
CA SER A 61 -28.74 24.15 6.83
C SER A 61 -27.57 24.89 6.15
N PRO A 62 -27.66 25.22 4.85
CA PRO A 62 -26.61 25.95 4.15
C PRO A 62 -26.23 27.28 4.82
N GLU A 63 -27.19 27.99 5.40
CA GLU A 63 -26.99 29.27 6.09
C GLU A 63 -26.19 29.11 7.38
N LEU A 64 -26.42 28.01 8.13
CA LEU A 64 -25.64 27.69 9.32
C LEU A 64 -24.22 27.29 8.95
N ILE A 65 -24.05 26.48 7.89
CA ILE A 65 -22.72 26.10 7.40
C ILE A 65 -21.90 27.36 7.06
N GLN A 66 -22.47 28.32 6.33
CA GLN A 66 -21.77 29.57 6.01
C GLN A 66 -21.32 30.35 7.26
N GLN A 67 -22.18 30.46 8.27
CA GLN A 67 -21.82 31.14 9.52
C GLN A 67 -20.70 30.42 10.27
N PHE A 68 -20.76 29.09 10.36
CA PHE A 68 -19.71 28.32 11.00
C PHE A 68 -18.39 28.35 10.23
N LEU A 69 -18.42 28.31 8.90
CA LEU A 69 -17.22 28.47 8.07
C LEU A 69 -16.59 29.85 8.26
N GLN A 70 -17.39 30.92 8.27
CA GLN A 70 -16.91 32.28 8.56
C GLN A 70 -16.28 32.39 9.95
N ALA A 71 -16.90 31.79 10.97
CA ALA A 71 -16.34 31.73 12.32
C ALA A 71 -15.05 30.92 12.38
N THR A 72 -14.97 29.82 11.62
CA THR A 72 -13.79 28.95 11.54
C THR A 72 -12.60 29.68 10.89
N VAL A 73 -12.83 30.39 9.78
CA VAL A 73 -11.80 31.25 9.15
C VAL A 73 -11.34 32.34 10.11
N SER A 74 -12.26 32.97 10.84
CA SER A 74 -11.92 33.96 11.87
C SER A 74 -11.10 33.35 13.02
N GLY A 75 -11.32 32.06 13.31
CA GLY A 75 -10.57 31.27 14.27
C GLY A 75 -9.11 30.99 13.88
N LEU A 76 -8.75 31.09 12.58
CA LEU A 76 -7.37 30.91 12.10
C LEU A 76 -6.48 32.14 12.31
N HIS A 77 -7.08 33.32 12.48
CA HIS A 77 -6.37 34.60 12.51
C HIS A 77 -5.29 34.65 13.61
N ASP A 78 -4.18 35.34 13.36
CA ASP A 78 -3.04 35.43 14.29
C ASP A 78 -3.38 36.07 15.65
N SER A 79 -4.48 36.82 15.73
CA SER A 79 -4.97 37.39 16.99
C SER A 79 -5.59 36.35 17.93
N GLN A 80 -5.89 35.14 17.43
CA GLN A 80 -6.49 34.08 18.22
C GLN A 80 -5.42 33.26 18.95
N PRO A 81 -5.72 32.74 20.15
CA PRO A 81 -4.80 31.87 20.86
C PRO A 81 -4.59 30.54 20.11
N PRO A 82 -3.44 29.86 20.29
CA PRO A 82 -3.10 28.64 19.55
C PRO A 82 -4.18 27.54 19.63
N SER A 83 -4.82 27.36 20.79
CA SER A 83 -5.87 26.35 20.98
C SER A 83 -7.09 26.54 20.08
N VAL A 84 -7.48 27.79 19.81
CA VAL A 84 -8.58 28.13 18.90
C VAL A 84 -8.16 27.88 17.46
N ARG A 85 -6.94 28.31 17.08
CA ARG A 85 -6.40 28.12 15.73
C ARG A 85 -6.27 26.64 15.39
N ILE A 86 -5.71 25.83 16.29
CA ILE A 86 -5.61 24.37 16.13
C ILE A 86 -7.01 23.74 15.98
N SER A 87 -7.98 24.17 16.78
CA SER A 87 -9.36 23.67 16.68
C SER A 87 -10.02 24.07 15.36
N ALA A 88 -9.73 25.27 14.85
CA ALA A 88 -10.19 25.73 13.54
C ALA A 88 -9.59 24.89 12.40
N VAL A 89 -8.31 24.53 12.46
CA VAL A 89 -7.68 23.61 11.49
C VAL A 89 -8.39 22.26 11.48
N ARG A 90 -8.62 21.65 12.65
CA ARG A 90 -9.40 20.40 12.77
C ARG A 90 -10.82 20.54 12.24
N ALA A 91 -11.45 21.70 12.45
CA ALA A 91 -12.78 21.97 11.93
C ALA A 91 -12.78 22.03 10.39
N ILE A 92 -11.80 22.71 9.78
CA ILE A 92 -11.63 22.80 8.32
C ILE A 92 -11.46 21.42 7.71
N TRP A 93 -10.55 20.61 8.25
CA TRP A 93 -10.38 19.22 7.83
C TRP A 93 -11.74 18.49 7.83
N GLY A 94 -12.52 18.63 8.92
CA GLY A 94 -13.83 17.99 9.06
C GLY A 94 -14.88 18.48 8.06
N TYR A 95 -14.83 19.76 7.68
CA TYR A 95 -15.68 20.32 6.63
C TYR A 95 -15.29 19.83 5.25
N CYS A 96 -13.99 19.83 4.91
CA CYS A 96 -13.51 19.32 3.63
C CYS A 96 -13.94 17.86 3.41
N ASP A 97 -13.68 17.01 4.40
CA ASP A 97 -14.05 15.59 4.39
C ASP A 97 -15.55 15.37 4.20
N GLN A 98 -16.38 15.93 5.09
CA GLN A 98 -17.83 15.69 5.06
C GLN A 98 -18.53 16.32 3.84
N LEU A 99 -18.09 17.51 3.40
CA LEU A 99 -18.69 18.16 2.24
C LEU A 99 -18.27 17.50 0.93
N LYS A 100 -17.09 16.86 0.86
CA LYS A 100 -16.72 15.99 -0.26
C LYS A 100 -17.63 14.76 -0.32
N LEU A 101 -17.81 14.07 0.80
CA LEU A 101 -18.73 12.91 0.90
C LEU A 101 -20.18 13.25 0.54
N SER A 102 -20.60 14.49 0.78
CA SER A 102 -21.95 14.98 0.50
C SER A 102 -22.08 15.72 -0.84
N GLU A 103 -21.03 15.69 -1.69
CA GLU A 103 -20.95 16.40 -2.98
C GLU A 103 -21.35 17.90 -2.92
N SER A 104 -21.10 18.55 -1.78
CA SER A 104 -21.57 19.91 -1.45
C SER A 104 -20.43 20.90 -1.23
N THR A 105 -19.27 20.64 -1.86
CA THR A 105 -18.05 21.45 -1.72
C THR A 105 -18.18 22.90 -2.20
N HIS A 106 -19.19 23.20 -3.03
CA HIS A 106 -19.48 24.56 -3.51
C HIS A 106 -19.69 25.58 -2.38
N VAL A 107 -20.19 25.15 -1.20
CA VAL A 107 -20.37 26.02 -0.03
C VAL A 107 -19.03 26.43 0.59
N LEU A 108 -17.99 25.61 0.43
CA LEU A 108 -16.66 25.84 0.98
C LEU A 108 -15.78 26.71 0.06
N GLN A 109 -16.02 26.68 -1.26
CA GLN A 109 -15.21 27.39 -2.27
C GLN A 109 -14.91 28.86 -1.95
N PRO A 110 -15.86 29.70 -1.49
CA PRO A 110 -15.59 31.10 -1.17
C PRO A 110 -14.58 31.31 -0.03
N PHE A 111 -14.41 30.31 0.84
CA PHE A 111 -13.56 30.38 2.02
C PHE A 111 -12.15 29.81 1.78
N LEU A 112 -11.95 29.05 0.69
CA LEU A 112 -10.67 28.40 0.38
C LEU A 112 -9.46 29.37 0.35
N PRO A 113 -9.54 30.58 -0.23
CA PRO A 113 -8.41 31.51 -0.22
C PRO A 113 -7.97 31.90 1.20
N SER A 114 -8.93 32.20 2.09
CA SER A 114 -8.65 32.60 3.47
C SER A 114 -8.22 31.41 4.33
N ILE A 115 -8.78 30.22 4.09
CA ILE A 115 -8.33 28.97 4.72
C ILE A 115 -6.85 28.73 4.40
N LEU A 116 -6.49 28.78 3.11
CA LEU A 116 -5.12 28.57 2.68
C LEU A 116 -4.16 29.59 3.31
N GLU A 117 -4.52 30.87 3.32
CA GLU A 117 -3.69 31.90 3.96
C GLU A 117 -3.48 31.62 5.46
N GLY A 118 -4.54 31.24 6.18
CA GLY A 118 -4.44 30.87 7.59
C GLY A 118 -3.56 29.64 7.82
N LEU A 119 -3.71 28.59 7.00
CA LEU A 119 -2.88 27.38 7.09
C LEU A 119 -1.39 27.69 6.83
N VAL A 120 -1.08 28.48 5.81
CA VAL A 120 0.29 28.92 5.48
C VAL A 120 0.91 29.69 6.65
N GLN A 121 0.15 30.60 7.28
CA GLN A 121 0.61 31.35 8.45
C GLN A 121 0.88 30.44 9.66
N LEU A 122 -0.01 29.48 9.94
CA LEU A 122 0.22 28.51 11.02
C LEU A 122 1.46 27.65 10.76
N ALA A 123 1.65 27.15 9.54
CA ALA A 123 2.81 26.35 9.17
C ALA A 123 4.14 27.10 9.37
N ALA A 124 4.13 28.43 9.22
CA ALA A 124 5.31 29.25 9.46
C ALA A 124 5.63 29.47 10.95
N GLN A 125 4.63 29.37 11.84
CA GLN A 125 4.75 29.70 13.26
C GLN A 125 4.96 28.48 14.16
N PHE A 126 4.43 27.32 13.76
CA PHE A 126 4.45 26.09 14.57
C PHE A 126 5.24 24.97 13.89
N SER A 127 5.73 24.02 14.70
CA SER A 127 6.42 22.80 14.27
C SER A 127 5.75 21.55 14.86
N SER A 128 6.33 20.38 14.60
CA SER A 128 5.92 19.11 15.22
C SER A 128 4.45 18.77 14.90
N GLU A 129 3.63 18.42 15.90
CA GLU A 129 2.27 17.90 15.74
C GLU A 129 1.28 18.93 15.19
N VAL A 130 1.54 20.22 15.41
CA VAL A 130 0.70 21.28 14.83
C VAL A 130 0.99 21.42 13.34
N LEU A 131 2.25 21.25 12.93
CA LEU A 131 2.63 21.30 11.52
C LEU A 131 2.08 20.10 10.76
N THR A 132 2.14 18.89 11.32
CA THR A 132 1.56 17.69 10.68
C THR A 132 0.06 17.86 10.47
N LEU A 133 -0.69 18.31 11.49
CA LEU A 133 -2.12 18.62 11.36
C LEU A 133 -2.41 19.67 10.27
N VAL A 134 -1.57 20.70 10.15
CA VAL A 134 -1.72 21.74 9.11
C VAL A 134 -1.43 21.16 7.72
N MET A 135 -0.42 20.30 7.58
CA MET A 135 -0.07 19.64 6.32
C MET A 135 -1.16 18.66 5.88
N GLU A 136 -1.70 17.83 6.78
CA GLU A 136 -2.85 16.96 6.53
C GLU A 136 -4.06 17.78 6.05
N THR A 137 -4.34 18.90 6.73
CA THR A 137 -5.45 19.78 6.38
C THR A 137 -5.21 20.49 5.04
N LEU A 138 -3.97 20.89 4.76
CA LEU A 138 -3.60 21.47 3.47
C LEU A 138 -3.79 20.46 2.33
N CYS A 139 -3.40 19.20 2.55
CA CYS A 139 -3.59 18.11 1.60
C CYS A 139 -5.08 17.94 1.22
N ILE A 140 -5.97 17.75 2.21
CA ILE A 140 -7.40 17.61 1.91
C ILE A 140 -8.01 18.87 1.29
N VAL A 141 -7.55 20.07 1.65
CA VAL A 141 -7.98 21.34 1.04
C VAL A 141 -7.64 21.38 -0.46
N CYS A 142 -6.48 20.87 -0.88
CA CYS A 142 -6.11 20.78 -2.30
C CYS A 142 -7.10 19.94 -3.14
N THR A 143 -7.82 19.02 -2.51
CA THR A 143 -8.76 18.10 -3.17
C THR A 143 -10.19 18.64 -3.30
N VAL A 144 -10.49 19.82 -2.74
CA VAL A 144 -11.86 20.38 -2.70
C VAL A 144 -12.28 20.98 -4.04
N ASP A 145 -11.42 21.78 -4.65
CA ASP A 145 -11.65 22.43 -5.94
C ASP A 145 -10.35 22.53 -6.75
N PRO A 146 -10.20 21.73 -7.83
CA PRO A 146 -9.01 21.76 -8.67
C PRO A 146 -8.70 23.13 -9.30
N ALA A 147 -9.73 23.96 -9.56
CA ALA A 147 -9.54 25.29 -10.14
C ALA A 147 -8.88 26.23 -9.12
N PHE A 148 -9.36 26.22 -7.87
CA PHE A 148 -8.73 26.92 -6.77
C PHE A 148 -7.28 26.46 -6.57
N THR A 149 -7.05 25.14 -6.45
CA THR A 149 -5.72 24.58 -6.22
C THR A 149 -4.73 24.98 -7.33
N THR A 150 -5.17 24.98 -8.59
CA THR A 150 -4.38 25.48 -9.72
C THR A 150 -4.00 26.95 -9.56
N SER A 151 -4.94 27.81 -9.15
CA SER A 151 -4.68 29.23 -8.93
C SER A 151 -3.73 29.51 -7.74
N ALA A 152 -3.69 28.59 -6.78
CA ALA A 152 -2.95 28.68 -5.54
C ALA A 152 -1.64 27.86 -5.51
N GLU A 153 -1.34 27.11 -6.57
CA GLU A 153 -0.14 26.27 -6.68
C GLU A 153 1.14 27.05 -6.38
N ASN A 154 1.20 28.32 -6.80
CA ASN A 154 2.33 29.22 -6.59
C ASN A 154 2.61 29.56 -5.10
N LYS A 155 1.69 29.21 -4.19
CA LYS A 155 1.88 29.29 -2.74
C LYS A 155 2.04 27.91 -2.12
N ILE A 156 1.21 26.95 -2.54
CA ILE A 156 1.17 25.59 -1.98
C ILE A 156 2.49 24.87 -2.27
N CYS A 157 2.90 24.79 -3.54
CA CYS A 157 4.09 24.02 -3.94
C CYS A 157 5.39 24.56 -3.29
N PRO A 158 5.69 25.88 -3.31
CA PRO A 158 6.86 26.40 -2.60
C PRO A 158 6.84 26.17 -1.09
N LEU A 159 5.67 26.26 -0.44
CA LEU A 159 5.54 25.97 0.98
C LEU A 159 5.87 24.50 1.27
N THR A 160 5.30 23.57 0.50
CA THR A 160 5.55 22.13 0.64
C THR A 160 7.02 21.80 0.42
N ILE A 161 7.66 22.38 -0.60
CA ILE A 161 9.11 22.23 -0.84
C ILE A 161 9.91 22.74 0.35
N ALA A 162 9.59 23.92 0.88
CA ALA A 162 10.31 24.51 2.01
C ALA A 162 10.17 23.67 3.28
N ILE A 163 8.98 23.12 3.55
CA ILE A 163 8.72 22.22 4.68
C ILE A 163 9.50 20.92 4.52
N PHE A 164 9.41 20.29 3.34
CA PHE A 164 10.17 19.08 3.01
C PHE A 164 11.67 19.25 3.25
N LEU A 165 12.25 20.33 2.72
CA LEU A 165 13.69 20.59 2.88
C LEU A 165 14.07 20.91 4.34
N LYS A 166 13.20 21.62 5.08
CA LYS A 166 13.46 22.01 6.47
C LYS A 166 13.37 20.82 7.44
N TYR A 167 12.42 19.92 7.23
CA TYR A 167 12.12 18.79 8.11
C TYR A 167 12.45 17.44 7.47
N ASN A 168 13.50 17.39 6.65
CA ASN A 168 13.92 16.19 5.91
C ASN A 168 14.24 14.95 6.77
N ASN A 169 14.53 15.14 8.07
CA ASN A 169 14.79 14.05 9.01
C ASN A 169 13.51 13.50 9.66
N ASP A 170 12.34 14.07 9.36
CA ASP A 170 11.04 13.66 9.89
C ASP A 170 10.26 12.88 8.81
N PRO A 171 10.18 11.54 8.90
CA PRO A 171 9.49 10.71 7.91
C PRO A 171 7.99 11.05 7.79
N VAL A 172 7.34 11.51 8.87
CA VAL A 172 5.91 11.87 8.85
C VAL A 172 5.71 13.11 8.01
N VAL A 173 6.54 14.13 8.21
CA VAL A 173 6.47 15.38 7.42
C VAL A 173 6.83 15.12 5.96
N ALA A 174 7.80 14.23 5.69
CA ALA A 174 8.15 13.81 4.34
C ALA A 174 6.97 13.14 3.61
N SER A 175 6.29 12.20 4.29
CA SER A 175 5.09 11.54 3.75
C SER A 175 3.97 12.54 3.45
N LEU A 176 3.68 13.45 4.38
CA LEU A 176 2.65 14.49 4.16
C LEU A 176 3.01 15.45 3.02
N ALA A 177 4.30 15.75 2.84
CA ALA A 177 4.75 16.54 1.69
C ALA A 177 4.54 15.77 0.37
N GLN A 178 4.84 14.46 0.36
CA GLN A 178 4.58 13.57 -0.77
C GLN A 178 3.10 13.50 -1.12
N ASP A 179 2.20 13.43 -0.13
CA ASP A 179 0.74 13.45 -0.35
C ASP A 179 0.28 14.75 -1.03
N ILE A 180 0.78 15.90 -0.58
CA ILE A 180 0.45 17.17 -1.24
C ILE A 180 0.98 17.19 -2.69
N PHE A 181 2.20 16.68 -2.95
CA PHE A 181 2.72 16.58 -4.32
C PHE A 181 1.92 15.59 -5.18
N LYS A 182 1.39 14.50 -4.61
CA LYS A 182 0.47 13.57 -5.27
C LYS A 182 -0.78 14.31 -5.74
N GLU A 183 -1.46 15.02 -4.85
CA GLU A 183 -2.67 15.79 -5.18
C GLU A 183 -2.41 16.85 -6.26
N LEU A 184 -1.28 17.57 -6.17
CA LEU A 184 -0.90 18.55 -7.19
C LEU A 184 -0.57 17.88 -8.55
N ALA A 185 0.10 16.73 -8.55
CA ALA A 185 0.45 16.01 -9.79
C ALA A 185 -0.79 15.51 -10.54
N GLN A 186 -1.86 15.14 -9.83
CA GLN A 186 -3.13 14.71 -10.44
C GLN A 186 -3.88 15.85 -11.14
N ILE A 187 -3.62 17.11 -10.76
CA ILE A 187 -4.27 18.29 -11.35
C ILE A 187 -3.45 18.81 -12.53
N GLU A 188 -3.99 18.66 -13.74
CA GLU A 188 -3.32 19.03 -15.00
C GLU A 188 -2.82 20.49 -15.03
N GLY A 189 -3.59 21.43 -14.48
CA GLY A 189 -3.20 22.84 -14.38
C GLY A 189 -2.00 23.10 -13.45
N CYS A 190 -1.73 22.19 -12.50
CA CYS A 190 -0.62 22.29 -11.56
C CYS A 190 0.66 21.62 -12.08
N GLN A 191 0.56 20.60 -12.94
CA GLN A 191 1.71 19.77 -13.35
C GLN A 191 2.90 20.59 -13.87
N GLY A 192 2.69 21.46 -14.86
CA GLY A 192 3.76 22.28 -15.42
C GLY A 192 4.42 23.21 -14.40
N PRO A 193 3.66 24.11 -13.75
CA PRO A 193 4.19 25.01 -12.71
C PRO A 193 4.86 24.29 -11.53
N MET A 194 4.29 23.17 -11.08
CA MET A 194 4.83 22.37 -9.99
C MET A 194 6.16 21.74 -10.40
N GLN A 195 6.20 21.09 -11.56
CA GLN A 195 7.43 20.45 -12.06
C GLN A 195 8.57 21.47 -12.22
N LEU A 196 8.28 22.66 -12.74
CA LEU A 196 9.25 23.76 -12.87
C LEU A 196 9.89 24.19 -11.54
N ARG A 197 9.20 24.01 -10.41
CA ARG A 197 9.69 24.36 -9.06
C ARG A 197 10.31 23.18 -8.33
N LEU A 198 9.67 22.01 -8.41
CA LEU A 198 10.02 20.82 -7.65
C LEU A 198 11.18 20.05 -8.28
N ILE A 199 11.13 19.79 -9.59
CA ILE A 199 12.11 18.92 -10.25
C ILE A 199 13.55 19.42 -10.12
N PRO A 200 13.87 20.72 -10.29
CA PRO A 200 15.22 21.21 -10.06
C PRO A 200 15.73 20.95 -8.63
N THR A 201 14.84 21.00 -7.63
CA THR A 201 15.18 20.71 -6.24
C THR A 201 15.51 19.22 -6.06
N LEU A 202 14.67 18.32 -6.58
CA LEU A 202 14.91 16.87 -6.51
C LEU A 202 16.18 16.47 -7.25
N VAL A 203 16.39 17.02 -8.45
CA VAL A 203 17.61 16.82 -9.25
C VAL A 203 18.85 17.28 -8.49
N SER A 204 18.80 18.47 -7.86
CA SER A 204 19.93 18.97 -7.07
C SER A 204 20.26 18.07 -5.88
N ILE A 205 19.26 17.45 -5.23
CA ILE A 205 19.48 16.52 -4.13
C ILE A 205 20.15 15.23 -4.65
N MET A 206 19.61 14.65 -5.72
CA MET A 206 20.15 13.40 -6.30
C MET A 206 21.55 13.53 -6.88
N GLN A 207 21.94 14.75 -7.30
CA GLN A 207 23.29 15.05 -7.78
C GLN A 207 24.27 15.45 -6.66
N ALA A 208 23.78 15.75 -5.46
CA ALA A 208 24.62 16.16 -4.36
C ALA A 208 25.49 14.99 -3.87
N PRO A 209 26.73 15.26 -3.41
CA PRO A 209 27.55 14.24 -2.78
C PRO A 209 26.85 13.64 -1.54
N PRO A 210 26.81 12.29 -1.38
CA PRO A 210 26.10 11.64 -0.28
C PRO A 210 26.55 12.10 1.12
N ASP A 211 27.81 12.51 1.27
CA ASP A 211 28.40 13.02 2.51
C ASP A 211 27.93 14.45 2.89
N LYS A 212 27.24 15.14 1.97
CA LYS A 212 26.81 16.54 2.15
C LYS A 212 25.32 16.71 2.34
N ILE A 213 24.54 15.64 2.23
CA ILE A 213 23.09 15.66 2.42
C ILE A 213 22.69 14.79 3.61
N PRO A 214 21.60 15.13 4.31
CA PRO A 214 21.04 14.28 5.35
C PRO A 214 20.75 12.87 4.84
N SER A 215 20.94 11.87 5.71
CA SER A 215 20.59 10.48 5.41
C SER A 215 19.09 10.37 5.12
N GLY A 216 18.71 9.53 4.16
CA GLY A 216 17.32 9.35 3.74
C GLY A 216 16.78 10.42 2.76
N LEU A 217 17.30 11.66 2.78
CA LEU A 217 16.76 12.74 1.94
C LEU A 217 16.78 12.41 0.44
N CYS A 218 17.84 11.75 -0.05
CA CYS A 218 17.92 11.31 -1.44
C CYS A 218 16.86 10.25 -1.76
N ALA A 219 16.69 9.25 -0.88
CA ALA A 219 15.70 8.18 -1.05
C ALA A 219 14.27 8.74 -1.11
N THR A 220 13.91 9.62 -0.15
CA THR A 220 12.63 10.32 -0.13
C THR A 220 12.43 11.19 -1.37
N SER A 221 13.49 11.86 -1.87
CA SER A 221 13.40 12.67 -3.10
C SER A 221 13.06 11.81 -4.32
N ILE A 222 13.56 10.57 -4.37
CA ILE A 222 13.23 9.62 -5.42
C ILE A 222 11.78 9.13 -5.28
N ASP A 223 11.26 8.93 -4.07
CA ASP A 223 9.85 8.56 -3.85
C ASP A 223 8.89 9.69 -4.24
N ILE A 224 9.23 10.93 -3.93
CA ILE A 224 8.48 12.11 -4.40
C ILE A 224 8.51 12.16 -5.93
N LEU A 225 9.66 11.95 -6.56
CA LEU A 225 9.75 11.90 -8.04
C LEU A 225 8.88 10.77 -8.61
N THR A 226 8.95 9.58 -8.01
CA THR A 226 8.14 8.42 -8.39
C THR A 226 6.64 8.74 -8.32
N THR A 227 6.22 9.37 -7.23
CA THR A 227 4.83 9.82 -7.02
C THR A 227 4.40 10.82 -8.08
N VAL A 228 5.24 11.81 -8.40
CA VAL A 228 4.98 12.79 -9.45
C VAL A 228 4.85 12.11 -10.81
N VAL A 229 5.74 11.17 -11.15
CA VAL A 229 5.70 10.44 -12.43
C VAL A 229 4.43 9.60 -12.53
N ARG A 230 4.08 8.85 -11.48
CA ARG A 230 2.87 7.99 -11.44
C ARG A 230 1.57 8.77 -11.60
N ASN A 231 1.51 9.99 -11.07
CA ASN A 231 0.31 10.82 -11.06
C ASN A 231 0.28 11.87 -12.19
N THR A 232 1.38 12.06 -12.92
CA THR A 232 1.39 12.91 -14.11
C THR A 232 0.69 12.19 -15.25
N LYS A 233 -0.24 12.88 -15.92
CA LYS A 233 -0.92 12.31 -17.09
C LYS A 233 0.10 12.04 -18.21
N PRO A 234 0.14 10.83 -18.80
CA PRO A 234 0.96 10.57 -19.98
C PRO A 234 0.58 11.49 -21.15
N PRO A 235 1.54 11.94 -21.98
CA PRO A 235 2.98 11.68 -21.89
C PRO A 235 3.68 12.52 -20.81
N PRO A 236 4.67 11.97 -20.05
CA PRO A 236 5.51 12.77 -19.16
C PRO A 236 6.18 13.94 -19.89
N SER A 237 6.38 15.06 -19.18
CA SER A 237 6.98 16.26 -19.75
C SER A 237 8.46 16.06 -20.11
N GLU A 238 8.99 16.89 -21.01
CA GLU A 238 10.42 16.90 -21.33
C GLU A 238 11.29 17.14 -20.09
N MET A 239 10.80 17.86 -19.09
CA MET A 239 11.53 18.05 -17.84
C MET A 239 11.69 16.74 -17.06
N LEU A 240 10.63 15.93 -16.98
CA LEU A 240 10.70 14.62 -16.35
C LEU A 240 11.60 13.65 -17.12
N VAL A 241 11.56 13.68 -18.46
CA VAL A 241 12.31 12.73 -19.31
C VAL A 241 13.77 13.14 -19.52
N CYS A 242 14.05 14.42 -19.74
CA CYS A 242 15.40 14.88 -20.10
C CYS A 242 16.22 15.38 -18.91
N GLN A 243 15.59 15.76 -17.79
CA GLN A 243 16.31 16.25 -16.60
C GLN A 243 16.22 15.28 -15.43
N ALA A 244 15.02 14.82 -15.06
CA ALA A 244 14.85 13.98 -13.88
C ALA A 244 15.26 12.52 -14.12
N PHE A 245 14.77 11.89 -15.19
CA PHE A 245 15.06 10.48 -15.51
C PHE A 245 16.56 10.15 -15.57
N PRO A 246 17.42 10.91 -16.28
CA PRO A 246 18.84 10.57 -16.36
C PRO A 246 19.53 10.71 -15.00
N VAL A 247 19.07 11.64 -14.17
CA VAL A 247 19.62 11.90 -12.85
C VAL A 247 19.27 10.78 -11.87
N VAL A 248 18.01 10.33 -11.83
CA VAL A 248 17.63 9.20 -10.97
C VAL A 248 18.32 7.91 -11.40
N ALA A 249 18.43 7.65 -12.72
CA ALA A 249 19.16 6.49 -13.23
C ALA A 249 20.64 6.51 -12.80
N GLN A 250 21.32 7.64 -12.99
CA GLN A 250 22.73 7.80 -12.59
C GLN A 250 22.92 7.77 -11.06
N CYS A 251 21.99 8.34 -10.30
CA CYS A 251 22.01 8.30 -8.84
C CYS A 251 21.93 6.85 -8.34
N THR A 252 21.00 6.08 -8.89
CA THR A 252 20.83 4.64 -8.61
C THR A 252 22.09 3.84 -8.96
N LEU A 253 22.71 4.14 -10.11
CA LEU A 253 23.93 3.44 -10.57
C LEU A 253 25.18 3.72 -9.74
N ARG A 254 25.24 4.84 -9.02
CA ARG A 254 26.43 5.31 -8.31
C ARG A 254 26.36 5.13 -6.80
N THR A 255 25.18 4.88 -6.26
CA THR A 255 24.98 4.74 -4.82
C THR A 255 25.43 3.38 -4.32
N ASP A 256 25.78 3.31 -3.04
CA ASP A 256 25.96 2.06 -2.29
C ASP A 256 24.82 1.84 -1.27
N ASP A 257 23.85 2.75 -1.22
CA ASP A 257 22.71 2.71 -0.30
C ASP A 257 21.56 1.86 -0.87
N ASN A 258 21.14 0.83 -0.13
CA ASN A 258 20.09 -0.10 -0.58
C ASN A 258 18.74 0.59 -0.79
N THR A 259 18.38 1.58 0.03
CA THR A 259 17.09 2.27 -0.08
C THR A 259 17.06 3.16 -1.32
N ILE A 260 18.16 3.88 -1.61
CA ILE A 260 18.27 4.64 -2.86
C ILE A 260 18.20 3.71 -4.08
N MET A 261 18.83 2.54 -4.02
CA MET A 261 18.76 1.54 -5.10
C MET A 261 17.33 1.04 -5.34
N GLN A 262 16.63 0.68 -4.27
CA GLN A 262 15.25 0.19 -4.30
C GLN A 262 14.29 1.25 -4.87
N ASN A 263 14.31 2.45 -4.28
CA ASN A 263 13.45 3.56 -4.70
C ASN A 263 13.79 4.00 -6.13
N GLY A 264 15.07 3.98 -6.51
CA GLY A 264 15.52 4.24 -7.87
C GLY A 264 14.95 3.24 -8.88
N GLY A 265 14.97 1.94 -8.56
CA GLY A 265 14.35 0.90 -9.36
C GLY A 265 12.84 1.11 -9.53
N GLU A 266 12.12 1.42 -8.45
CA GLU A 266 10.68 1.72 -8.49
C GLU A 266 10.36 3.01 -9.27
N CYS A 267 11.21 4.04 -9.17
CA CYS A 267 11.08 5.24 -9.98
C CYS A 267 11.22 4.94 -11.47
N LEU A 268 12.23 4.14 -11.85
CA LEU A 268 12.42 3.72 -13.24
C LEU A 268 11.26 2.83 -13.72
N ARG A 269 10.71 1.98 -12.85
CA ARG A 269 9.48 1.22 -13.15
C ARG A 269 8.31 2.15 -13.46
N ALA A 270 8.13 3.21 -12.67
CA ALA A 270 7.11 4.23 -12.94
C ALA A 270 7.30 4.88 -14.31
N TYR A 271 8.53 5.26 -14.68
CA TYR A 271 8.81 5.81 -16.01
C TYR A 271 8.49 4.83 -17.15
N VAL A 272 8.87 3.55 -17.02
CA VAL A 272 8.58 2.51 -18.01
C VAL A 272 7.08 2.25 -18.12
N SER A 273 6.36 2.22 -17.00
CA SER A 273 4.91 2.04 -16.99
C SER A 273 4.20 3.23 -17.66
N VAL A 274 4.52 4.45 -17.24
CA VAL A 274 3.79 5.67 -17.64
C VAL A 274 4.17 6.14 -19.05
N GLY A 275 5.44 6.02 -19.46
CA GLY A 275 5.96 6.67 -20.66
C GLY A 275 7.04 5.87 -21.40
N LEU A 276 6.84 4.56 -21.61
CA LEU A 276 7.81 3.69 -22.30
C LEU A 276 8.35 4.29 -23.61
N GLU A 277 7.48 4.80 -24.49
CA GLU A 277 7.90 5.32 -25.80
C GLU A 277 8.91 6.45 -25.67
N GLN A 278 8.71 7.38 -24.73
CA GLN A 278 9.63 8.50 -24.51
C GLN A 278 10.95 8.05 -23.91
N ILE A 279 10.92 7.08 -22.98
CA ILE A 279 12.14 6.48 -22.41
C ILE A 279 12.92 5.69 -23.48
N ALA A 280 12.21 4.97 -24.35
CA ALA A 280 12.78 4.20 -25.44
C ALA A 280 13.35 5.10 -26.55
N GLN A 281 12.83 6.31 -26.73
CA GLN A 281 13.31 7.31 -27.70
C GLN A 281 14.41 8.22 -27.15
N TRP A 282 14.43 8.49 -25.84
CA TRP A 282 15.45 9.32 -25.21
C TRP A 282 16.85 8.71 -25.39
N ARG A 283 17.84 9.56 -25.64
CA ARG A 283 19.25 9.18 -25.82
C ARG A 283 20.14 10.12 -25.03
N ASP A 284 21.22 9.60 -24.44
CA ASP A 284 22.30 10.42 -23.89
C ASP A 284 23.27 10.90 -24.98
N GLU A 285 24.28 11.69 -24.59
CA GLU A 285 25.31 12.20 -25.51
C GLU A 285 26.16 11.08 -26.15
N GLN A 286 26.21 9.90 -25.54
CA GLN A 286 26.94 8.74 -26.04
C GLN A 286 26.06 7.84 -26.92
N GLY A 287 24.77 8.15 -27.07
CA GLY A 287 23.81 7.39 -27.86
C GLY A 287 23.15 6.22 -27.11
N ASN A 288 23.34 6.09 -25.80
CA ASN A 288 22.65 5.09 -24.99
C ASN A 288 21.18 5.49 -24.80
N SER A 289 20.26 4.53 -24.92
CA SER A 289 18.83 4.77 -24.74
C SER A 289 18.42 4.81 -23.26
N GLY A 290 17.22 5.32 -22.97
CA GLY A 290 16.67 5.24 -21.60
C GLY A 290 16.49 3.79 -21.15
N LEU A 291 16.04 2.91 -22.04
CA LEU A 291 15.98 1.47 -21.79
C LEU A 291 17.35 0.87 -21.47
N TRP A 292 18.43 1.35 -22.09
CA TRP A 292 19.78 0.92 -21.72
C TRP A 292 20.10 1.24 -20.26
N TYR A 293 19.74 2.42 -19.76
CA TYR A 293 19.92 2.79 -18.35
C TYR A 293 19.07 1.94 -17.40
N VAL A 294 17.81 1.67 -17.76
CA VAL A 294 16.95 0.76 -17.00
C VAL A 294 17.60 -0.62 -16.90
N MET A 295 18.16 -1.13 -17.99
CA MET A 295 18.88 -2.40 -18.01
C MET A 295 20.15 -2.40 -17.16
N GLN A 296 20.93 -1.31 -17.16
CA GLN A 296 22.08 -1.20 -16.26
C GLN A 296 21.67 -1.26 -14.79
N VAL A 297 20.58 -0.58 -14.42
CA VAL A 297 20.06 -0.62 -13.05
C VAL A 297 19.56 -2.02 -12.72
N VAL A 298 18.78 -2.68 -13.59
CA VAL A 298 18.35 -4.07 -13.38
C VAL A 298 19.55 -4.99 -13.14
N ASN A 299 20.61 -4.86 -13.93
CA ASN A 299 21.84 -5.64 -13.76
C ASN A 299 22.54 -5.39 -12.41
N GLN A 300 22.55 -4.15 -11.92
CA GLN A 300 23.13 -3.81 -10.62
C GLN A 300 22.27 -4.34 -9.46
N LEU A 301 20.95 -4.20 -9.55
CA LEU A 301 20.02 -4.69 -8.52
C LEU A 301 20.06 -6.23 -8.40
N LEU A 302 20.31 -6.92 -9.52
CA LEU A 302 20.46 -8.37 -9.59
C LEU A 302 21.90 -8.86 -9.41
N ASP A 303 22.87 -7.99 -9.11
CA ASP A 303 24.26 -8.40 -8.95
C ASP A 303 24.41 -9.29 -7.70
N PRO A 304 24.87 -10.55 -7.82
CA PRO A 304 25.04 -11.45 -6.68
C PRO A 304 26.18 -11.03 -5.73
N ARG A 305 26.96 -10.01 -6.09
CA ARG A 305 28.05 -9.49 -5.24
C ARG A 305 27.57 -8.43 -4.25
N THR A 306 26.40 -7.85 -4.48
CA THR A 306 25.80 -6.84 -3.60
C THR A 306 24.87 -7.49 -2.58
N SER A 307 24.35 -6.68 -1.64
CA SER A 307 23.34 -7.08 -0.67
C SER A 307 22.16 -7.80 -1.34
N GLU A 308 21.57 -8.83 -0.73
CA GLU A 308 20.36 -9.47 -1.27
C GLU A 308 19.20 -8.47 -1.39
N PHE A 309 19.15 -7.48 -0.50
CA PHE A 309 18.07 -6.50 -0.42
C PHE A 309 18.02 -5.55 -1.61
N THR A 310 19.06 -5.47 -2.45
CA THR A 310 18.98 -4.72 -3.71
C THR A 310 17.90 -5.28 -4.64
N ALA A 311 17.55 -6.55 -4.49
CA ALA A 311 16.54 -7.24 -5.29
C ALA A 311 15.15 -7.27 -4.64
N ALA A 312 14.89 -6.53 -3.55
CA ALA A 312 13.60 -6.56 -2.85
C ALA A 312 12.40 -6.20 -3.77
N PHE A 313 12.56 -5.25 -4.69
CA PHE A 313 11.49 -4.79 -5.59
C PHE A 313 11.79 -4.96 -7.08
N VAL A 314 12.98 -5.48 -7.43
CA VAL A 314 13.41 -5.61 -8.84
C VAL A 314 12.46 -6.49 -9.66
N GLY A 315 11.77 -7.44 -9.03
CA GLY A 315 10.78 -8.28 -9.70
C GLY A 315 9.66 -7.47 -10.35
N ARG A 316 9.16 -6.43 -9.68
CA ARG A 316 8.13 -5.53 -10.22
C ARG A 316 8.66 -4.78 -11.45
N LEU A 317 9.87 -4.23 -11.37
CA LEU A 317 10.51 -3.54 -12.50
C LEU A 317 10.67 -4.48 -13.71
N VAL A 318 11.19 -5.69 -13.50
CA VAL A 318 11.38 -6.67 -14.59
C VAL A 318 10.04 -7.10 -15.19
N SER A 319 9.04 -7.40 -14.37
CA SER A 319 7.70 -7.77 -14.85
C SER A 319 7.05 -6.65 -15.66
N THR A 320 7.16 -5.39 -15.22
CA THR A 320 6.68 -4.22 -15.98
C THR A 320 7.44 -4.08 -17.30
N LEU A 321 8.76 -4.28 -17.29
CA LEU A 321 9.58 -4.19 -18.50
C LEU A 321 9.21 -5.26 -19.53
N ILE A 322 8.99 -6.50 -19.09
CA ILE A 322 8.52 -7.61 -19.94
C ILE A 322 7.13 -7.30 -20.52
N SER A 323 6.20 -6.83 -19.68
CA SER A 323 4.83 -6.52 -20.08
C SER A 323 4.76 -5.37 -21.09
N ARG A 324 5.58 -4.33 -20.93
CA ARG A 324 5.51 -3.11 -21.75
C ARG A 324 6.43 -3.15 -22.96
N ALA A 325 7.67 -3.60 -22.79
CA ALA A 325 8.71 -3.56 -23.82
C ALA A 325 8.95 -4.92 -24.51
N GLY A 326 8.34 -6.02 -24.04
CA GLY A 326 8.58 -7.42 -24.39
C GLY A 326 9.34 -7.74 -25.69
N THR A 327 8.84 -7.28 -26.85
CA THR A 327 9.47 -7.57 -28.16
C THR A 327 10.81 -6.85 -28.38
N GLU A 328 11.03 -5.69 -27.75
CA GLU A 328 12.26 -4.90 -27.85
C GLU A 328 13.39 -5.43 -26.97
N LEU A 329 13.06 -6.23 -25.94
CA LEU A 329 14.04 -6.83 -25.04
C LEU A 329 14.86 -7.94 -25.71
N GLY A 330 14.21 -8.78 -26.52
CA GLY A 330 14.87 -9.87 -27.25
C GLY A 330 15.85 -10.68 -26.39
N GLU A 331 17.13 -10.69 -26.79
CA GLU A 331 18.22 -11.40 -26.09
C GLU A 331 18.50 -10.87 -24.66
N GLN A 332 18.08 -9.65 -24.32
CA GLN A 332 18.28 -9.08 -22.98
C GLN A 332 17.41 -9.77 -21.93
N LEU A 333 16.28 -10.36 -22.32
CA LEU A 333 15.41 -11.09 -21.40
C LEU A 333 16.14 -12.29 -20.81
N ASP A 334 16.78 -13.10 -21.65
CA ASP A 334 17.57 -14.27 -21.22
C ASP A 334 18.68 -13.88 -20.24
N GLN A 335 19.32 -12.73 -20.47
CA GLN A 335 20.36 -12.21 -19.58
C GLN A 335 19.77 -11.82 -18.21
N ILE A 336 18.61 -11.17 -18.18
CA ILE A 336 17.91 -10.84 -16.93
C ILE A 336 17.54 -12.10 -16.17
N LEU A 337 16.93 -13.09 -16.83
CA LEU A 337 16.50 -14.33 -16.18
C LEU A 337 17.69 -15.10 -15.60
N ARG A 338 18.85 -15.10 -16.26
CA ARG A 338 20.10 -15.66 -15.71
C ARG A 338 20.57 -14.89 -14.47
N ALA A 339 20.49 -13.57 -14.48
CA ALA A 339 20.84 -12.73 -13.34
C ALA A 339 19.89 -12.99 -12.14
N ILE A 340 18.59 -13.14 -12.40
CA ILE A 340 17.58 -13.53 -11.40
C ILE A 340 17.95 -14.87 -10.77
N LEU A 341 18.22 -15.90 -11.58
CA LEU A 341 18.63 -17.22 -11.09
C LEU A 341 19.89 -17.14 -10.21
N SER A 342 20.88 -16.34 -10.62
CA SER A 342 22.09 -16.12 -9.84
C SER A 342 21.82 -15.41 -8.51
N LYS A 343 20.90 -14.43 -8.49
CA LYS A 343 20.54 -13.68 -7.28
C LYS A 343 19.72 -14.53 -6.32
N MET A 344 18.80 -15.36 -6.84
CA MET A 344 18.03 -16.33 -6.06
C MET A 344 18.92 -17.34 -5.33
N GLN A 345 20.10 -17.67 -5.86
CA GLN A 345 21.03 -18.58 -5.17
C GLN A 345 21.62 -17.96 -3.89
N GLN A 346 21.74 -16.64 -3.84
CA GLN A 346 22.28 -15.90 -2.69
C GLN A 346 21.18 -15.50 -1.70
N ALA A 347 19.96 -15.25 -2.19
CA ALA A 347 18.88 -14.71 -1.39
C ALA A 347 18.28 -15.75 -0.45
N GLU A 348 18.16 -15.39 0.83
CA GLU A 348 17.54 -16.22 1.87
C GLU A 348 16.21 -15.60 2.34
N THR A 349 16.11 -14.27 2.30
CA THR A 349 14.93 -13.55 2.79
C THR A 349 13.73 -13.75 1.86
N LEU A 350 12.56 -14.02 2.47
CA LEU A 350 11.31 -14.29 1.77
C LEU A 350 10.89 -13.16 0.82
N SER A 351 10.96 -11.90 1.23
CA SER A 351 10.55 -10.75 0.40
C SER A 351 11.36 -10.67 -0.90
N VAL A 352 12.68 -10.88 -0.82
CA VAL A 352 13.57 -10.92 -1.98
C VAL A 352 13.26 -12.13 -2.87
N MET A 353 13.11 -13.31 -2.27
CA MET A 353 12.79 -14.53 -3.02
C MET A 353 11.43 -14.45 -3.72
N GLN A 354 10.41 -13.92 -3.04
CA GLN A 354 9.09 -13.67 -3.62
C GLN A 354 9.23 -12.73 -4.82
N SER A 355 9.88 -11.58 -4.66
CA SER A 355 10.11 -10.62 -5.76
C SER A 355 10.72 -11.27 -7.00
N LEU A 356 11.77 -12.09 -6.82
CA LEU A 356 12.46 -12.79 -7.90
C LEU A 356 11.60 -13.90 -8.53
N ILE A 357 10.95 -14.74 -7.72
CA ILE A 357 10.09 -15.84 -8.18
C ILE A 357 8.89 -15.29 -8.96
N MET A 358 8.33 -14.16 -8.52
CA MET A 358 7.18 -13.54 -9.17
C MET A 358 7.45 -13.18 -10.63
N VAL A 359 8.70 -12.93 -11.05
CA VAL A 359 9.03 -12.73 -12.48
C VAL A 359 8.68 -13.97 -13.31
N PHE A 360 9.03 -15.16 -12.81
CA PHE A 360 8.68 -16.42 -13.48
C PHE A 360 7.18 -16.69 -13.41
N ALA A 361 6.52 -16.36 -12.28
CA ALA A 361 5.07 -16.47 -12.15
C ALA A 361 4.37 -15.63 -13.23
N HIS A 362 4.76 -14.36 -13.42
CA HIS A 362 4.21 -13.51 -14.48
C HIS A 362 4.47 -14.09 -15.89
N LEU A 363 5.66 -14.63 -16.15
CA LEU A 363 6.01 -15.26 -17.44
C LEU A 363 5.19 -16.52 -17.74
N VAL A 364 4.73 -17.26 -16.74
CA VAL A 364 3.80 -18.40 -16.94
C VAL A 364 2.49 -17.95 -17.61
N HIS A 365 2.04 -16.71 -17.37
CA HIS A 365 0.80 -16.23 -17.97
C HIS A 365 0.95 -15.82 -19.44
N SER A 366 2.13 -15.34 -19.84
CA SER A 366 2.36 -14.75 -21.16
C SER A 366 3.20 -15.64 -22.09
N GLN A 367 4.18 -16.37 -21.56
CA GLN A 367 5.21 -17.10 -22.31
C GLN A 367 5.56 -18.44 -21.65
N LEU A 368 4.56 -19.25 -21.29
CA LEU A 368 4.75 -20.53 -20.59
C LEU A 368 5.75 -21.48 -21.30
N GLU A 369 5.51 -21.80 -22.56
CA GLU A 369 6.36 -22.77 -23.28
C GLU A 369 7.80 -22.27 -23.50
N PRO A 370 8.03 -21.02 -23.98
CA PRO A 370 9.37 -20.44 -24.03
C PRO A 370 10.09 -20.41 -22.66
N LEU A 371 9.36 -20.14 -21.58
CA LEU A 371 9.92 -20.15 -20.23
C LEU A 371 10.42 -21.54 -19.83
N LEU A 372 9.62 -22.58 -20.07
CA LEU A 372 10.01 -23.97 -19.76
C LEU A 372 11.22 -24.40 -20.61
N GLU A 373 11.25 -24.06 -21.90
CA GLU A 373 12.39 -24.33 -22.78
C GLU A 373 13.66 -23.63 -22.28
N PHE A 374 13.55 -22.34 -21.95
CA PHE A 374 14.66 -21.56 -21.41
C PHE A 374 15.20 -22.17 -20.11
N LEU A 375 14.34 -22.43 -19.12
CA LEU A 375 14.76 -22.95 -17.82
C LEU A 375 15.34 -24.38 -17.90
N CYS A 376 14.95 -25.17 -18.90
CA CYS A 376 15.55 -26.48 -19.15
C CYS A 376 16.88 -26.41 -19.90
N SER A 377 17.10 -25.36 -20.70
CA SER A 377 18.35 -25.17 -21.46
C SER A 377 19.55 -24.82 -20.57
N LEU A 378 19.31 -24.40 -19.33
CA LEU A 378 20.33 -23.90 -18.42
C LEU A 378 20.58 -24.85 -17.24
N PRO A 379 21.84 -25.04 -16.81
CA PRO A 379 22.13 -25.67 -15.54
C PRO A 379 21.80 -24.71 -14.39
N GLY A 380 21.05 -25.20 -13.42
CA GLY A 380 20.87 -24.58 -12.12
C GLY A 380 22.10 -24.75 -11.21
N PRO A 381 22.06 -24.18 -9.99
CA PRO A 381 23.20 -24.17 -9.07
C PRO A 381 23.64 -25.56 -8.59
N THR A 382 22.77 -26.57 -8.71
CA THR A 382 23.01 -27.96 -8.33
C THR A 382 23.44 -28.85 -9.49
N GLY A 383 23.63 -28.29 -10.69
CA GLY A 383 23.97 -29.02 -11.92
C GLY A 383 22.78 -29.71 -12.61
N LYS A 384 21.59 -29.67 -12.00
CA LYS A 384 20.32 -30.06 -12.61
C LYS A 384 19.71 -28.90 -13.40
N PRO A 385 18.67 -29.11 -14.24
CA PRO A 385 18.05 -28.00 -14.97
C PRO A 385 17.59 -26.87 -14.06
N ALA A 386 17.71 -25.61 -14.51
CA ALA A 386 17.30 -24.44 -13.73
C ALA A 386 15.81 -24.46 -13.39
N LEU A 387 14.99 -25.13 -14.20
CA LEU A 387 13.57 -25.38 -13.91
C LEU A 387 13.38 -26.07 -12.54
N GLU A 388 14.18 -27.09 -12.24
CA GLU A 388 14.09 -27.79 -10.94
C GLU A 388 14.44 -26.87 -9.78
N PHE A 389 15.43 -25.99 -9.96
CA PHE A 389 15.79 -25.00 -8.95
C PHE A 389 14.65 -24.01 -8.69
N VAL A 390 14.12 -23.37 -9.74
CA VAL A 390 13.01 -22.41 -9.61
C VAL A 390 11.80 -23.06 -8.96
N MET A 391 11.40 -24.25 -9.41
CA MET A 391 10.24 -24.94 -8.85
C MET A 391 10.48 -25.37 -7.40
N THR A 392 11.68 -25.82 -7.04
CA THR A 392 12.01 -26.18 -5.64
C THR A 392 11.92 -24.98 -4.71
N GLU A 393 12.50 -23.85 -5.11
CA GLU A 393 12.48 -22.62 -4.31
C GLU A 393 11.08 -22.03 -4.21
N TRP A 394 10.30 -22.09 -5.29
CA TRP A 394 8.90 -21.62 -5.31
C TRP A 394 8.00 -22.51 -4.46
N MET A 395 8.01 -23.84 -4.66
CA MET A 395 7.10 -24.75 -3.95
C MET A 395 7.35 -24.77 -2.43
N SER A 396 8.57 -24.44 -1.99
CA SER A 396 8.90 -24.36 -0.56
C SER A 396 8.46 -23.06 0.09
N ARG A 397 8.14 -22.00 -0.68
CA ARG A 397 7.81 -20.66 -0.15
C ARG A 397 6.43 -20.14 -0.56
N GLN A 398 5.73 -20.80 -1.48
CA GLN A 398 4.41 -20.37 -1.96
C GLN A 398 3.44 -20.00 -0.82
N HIS A 399 3.32 -20.87 0.17
CA HIS A 399 2.43 -20.69 1.34
C HIS A 399 2.80 -19.51 2.25
N LEU A 400 3.93 -18.86 2.01
CA LEU A 400 4.41 -17.69 2.76
C LEU A 400 4.27 -16.40 1.94
N PHE A 401 3.92 -16.47 0.65
CA PHE A 401 3.77 -15.27 -0.16
C PHE A 401 2.65 -14.38 0.38
N TYR A 402 2.90 -13.08 0.37
CA TYR A 402 1.97 -12.05 0.84
C TYR A 402 1.64 -11.06 -0.27
N GLY A 403 0.53 -10.33 -0.13
CA GLY A 403 0.00 -9.42 -1.15
C GLY A 403 -1.13 -10.07 -1.93
N GLN A 404 -2.26 -9.38 -2.03
CA GLN A 404 -3.47 -9.91 -2.67
C GLN A 404 -3.23 -10.15 -4.16
N TYR A 405 -2.57 -9.21 -4.84
CA TYR A 405 -2.26 -9.34 -6.27
C TYR A 405 -1.22 -10.43 -6.53
N GLU A 406 -0.09 -10.42 -5.80
CA GLU A 406 0.96 -11.42 -5.95
C GLU A 406 0.43 -12.84 -5.66
N GLY A 407 -0.43 -12.98 -4.66
CA GLY A 407 -1.11 -14.24 -4.34
C GLY A 407 -1.96 -14.75 -5.52
N LYS A 408 -2.77 -13.89 -6.14
CA LYS A 408 -3.58 -14.25 -7.34
C LYS A 408 -2.70 -14.68 -8.51
N VAL A 409 -1.69 -13.88 -8.85
CA VAL A 409 -0.77 -14.17 -9.98
C VAL A 409 -0.07 -15.50 -9.75
N SER A 410 0.53 -15.69 -8.57
CA SER A 410 1.25 -16.92 -8.25
C SER A 410 0.34 -18.14 -8.30
N THR A 411 -0.84 -18.06 -7.67
CA THR A 411 -1.78 -19.18 -7.58
C THR A 411 -2.33 -19.58 -8.95
N VAL A 412 -2.73 -18.60 -9.78
CA VAL A 412 -3.22 -18.88 -11.14
C VAL A 412 -2.09 -19.41 -12.03
N ALA A 413 -0.84 -18.96 -11.85
CA ALA A 413 0.32 -19.53 -12.52
C ALA A 413 0.51 -21.02 -12.17
N LEU A 414 0.37 -21.38 -10.90
CA LEU A 414 0.42 -22.76 -10.43
C LEU A 414 -0.69 -23.63 -11.05
N CYS A 415 -1.91 -23.12 -11.14
CA CYS A 415 -3.02 -23.80 -11.84
C CYS A 415 -2.67 -24.07 -13.31
N LYS A 416 -2.11 -23.08 -14.01
CA LYS A 416 -1.69 -23.22 -15.42
C LYS A 416 -0.56 -24.23 -15.58
N LEU A 417 0.45 -24.22 -14.70
CA LEU A 417 1.55 -25.19 -14.71
C LEU A 417 1.05 -26.62 -14.51
N LEU A 418 0.13 -26.83 -13.55
CA LEU A 418 -0.49 -28.12 -13.30
C LEU A 418 -1.30 -28.62 -14.51
N GLN A 419 -2.13 -27.74 -15.07
CA GLN A 419 -2.94 -28.07 -16.24
C GLN A 419 -2.07 -28.38 -17.47
N HIS A 420 -1.03 -27.59 -17.72
CA HIS A 420 -0.09 -27.80 -18.83
C HIS A 420 0.65 -29.12 -18.68
N GLY A 421 1.24 -29.38 -17.51
CA GLY A 421 2.03 -30.60 -17.26
C GLY A 421 1.24 -31.90 -17.42
N LEU A 422 -0.08 -31.85 -17.19
CA LEU A 422 -0.97 -33.01 -17.38
C LEU A 422 -1.51 -33.11 -18.81
N ASN A 423 -1.99 -32.00 -19.38
CA ASN A 423 -2.61 -32.02 -20.71
C ASN A 423 -1.61 -32.34 -21.82
N THR A 424 -0.36 -31.91 -21.66
CA THR A 424 0.71 -32.10 -22.66
C THR A 424 1.66 -33.26 -22.34
N ASP A 425 1.46 -33.93 -21.21
CA ASP A 425 2.36 -34.97 -20.69
C ASP A 425 3.82 -34.48 -20.58
N ASP A 426 4.01 -33.25 -20.08
CA ASP A 426 5.31 -32.59 -20.05
C ASP A 426 6.24 -33.18 -18.98
N LYS A 427 7.13 -34.07 -19.43
CA LYS A 427 8.13 -34.73 -18.59
C LYS A 427 9.07 -33.77 -17.89
N ARG A 428 9.30 -32.56 -18.43
CA ARG A 428 10.13 -31.53 -17.79
C ARG A 428 9.57 -31.15 -16.42
N LEU A 429 8.25 -31.21 -16.25
CA LEU A 429 7.57 -30.92 -14.99
C LEU A 429 7.27 -32.19 -14.18
N GLN A 430 6.87 -33.28 -14.84
CA GLN A 430 6.49 -34.52 -14.15
C GLN A 430 7.66 -35.22 -13.45
N ASP A 431 8.87 -35.15 -14.04
CA ASP A 431 10.05 -35.84 -13.51
C ASP A 431 10.71 -35.10 -12.32
N ILE A 432 10.25 -33.88 -12.02
CA ILE A 432 10.76 -33.08 -10.90
C ILE A 432 10.18 -33.59 -9.58
N VAL A 433 11.05 -33.75 -8.57
CA VAL A 433 10.70 -34.14 -7.21
C VAL A 433 11.07 -33.03 -6.25
N VAL A 434 10.13 -32.63 -5.39
CA VAL A 434 10.31 -31.55 -4.41
C VAL A 434 9.94 -32.01 -3.00
N LYS A 435 10.31 -31.20 -2.00
CA LYS A 435 9.90 -31.42 -0.62
C LYS A 435 8.38 -31.27 -0.49
N GLY A 436 7.75 -32.27 0.11
CA GLY A 436 6.31 -32.32 0.36
C GLY A 436 5.94 -31.68 1.69
N GLU A 437 5.73 -32.52 2.68
CA GLU A 437 5.29 -32.18 4.04
C GLU A 437 6.31 -32.68 5.07
N GLU A 438 6.39 -32.00 6.20
CA GLU A 438 7.16 -32.49 7.33
C GLU A 438 6.42 -33.68 8.00
N ILE A 439 7.17 -34.74 8.29
CA ILE A 439 6.67 -35.94 8.96
C ILE A 439 6.76 -35.72 10.47
N TYR A 440 5.61 -35.49 11.09
CA TYR A 440 5.49 -35.36 12.55
C TYR A 440 5.29 -36.71 13.24
N SER A 441 5.87 -36.88 14.43
CA SER A 441 5.49 -37.94 15.37
C SER A 441 4.42 -37.39 16.30
N HIS A 442 3.23 -38.00 16.33
CA HIS A 442 2.12 -37.55 17.21
C HIS A 442 2.44 -37.66 18.72
N GLU A 443 3.52 -38.35 19.09
CA GLU A 443 3.98 -38.48 20.47
C GLU A 443 4.86 -37.31 20.93
N ASP A 444 5.37 -36.50 20.00
CA ASP A 444 6.19 -35.34 20.31
C ASP A 444 5.29 -34.13 20.56
N GLY A 445 5.05 -33.80 21.84
CA GLY A 445 4.53 -32.49 22.24
C GLY A 445 5.45 -31.34 21.76
N ILE A 446 5.12 -30.08 22.09
CA ILE A 446 5.79 -28.84 21.58
C ILE A 446 7.25 -29.06 21.15
N ARG A 447 7.51 -28.87 19.85
CA ARG A 447 8.83 -29.07 19.24
C ARG A 447 9.62 -27.76 19.27
N THR A 448 10.58 -27.67 20.18
CA THR A 448 11.49 -26.53 20.27
C THR A 448 12.68 -26.70 19.32
N ARG A 449 13.38 -25.60 19.00
CA ARG A 449 14.62 -25.62 18.19
C ARG A 449 15.67 -26.64 18.68
N SER A 450 15.72 -26.88 19.99
CA SER A 450 16.63 -27.87 20.59
C SER A 450 16.22 -29.34 20.31
N LYS A 451 14.91 -29.61 20.16
CA LYS A 451 14.39 -30.93 19.81
C LYS A 451 14.57 -31.23 18.33
N SER A 452 14.36 -30.24 17.44
CA SER A 452 14.61 -30.42 16.00
C SER A 452 16.11 -30.56 15.66
N ALA A 453 17.01 -29.98 16.46
CA ALA A 453 18.44 -30.22 16.32
C ALA A 453 18.86 -31.66 16.71
N LYS A 454 18.18 -32.29 17.68
CA LYS A 454 18.45 -33.67 18.12
C LYS A 454 17.79 -34.72 17.23
N THR A 455 16.59 -34.43 16.76
CA THR A 455 15.85 -35.26 15.80
C THR A 455 15.60 -34.41 14.55
N PRO A 456 16.45 -34.53 13.50
CA PRO A 456 16.33 -33.68 12.32
C PRO A 456 14.99 -33.86 11.63
N GLU A 457 14.47 -32.77 11.09
CA GLU A 457 13.21 -32.71 10.35
C GLU A 457 13.25 -33.67 9.16
N ARG A 458 12.24 -34.55 9.08
CA ARG A 458 12.10 -35.48 7.97
C ARG A 458 10.99 -34.96 7.08
N TRP A 459 11.32 -34.73 5.82
CA TRP A 459 10.38 -34.26 4.82
C TRP A 459 10.05 -35.39 3.85
N THR A 460 8.79 -35.47 3.43
CA THR A 460 8.43 -36.33 2.30
C THR A 460 9.01 -35.76 1.00
N ASN A 461 9.30 -36.62 0.03
CA ASN A 461 9.67 -36.22 -1.32
C ASN A 461 8.56 -36.67 -2.26
N ILE A 462 7.94 -35.73 -2.96
CA ILE A 462 6.77 -35.98 -3.81
C ILE A 462 6.96 -35.37 -5.20
N PRO A 463 6.24 -35.88 -6.23
CA PRO A 463 6.27 -35.27 -7.56
C PRO A 463 5.82 -33.80 -7.52
N LEU A 464 6.44 -32.97 -8.35
CA LEU A 464 6.18 -31.53 -8.42
C LEU A 464 4.69 -31.22 -8.60
N LEU A 465 4.03 -31.88 -9.56
CA LEU A 465 2.61 -31.64 -9.84
C LEU A 465 1.73 -31.95 -8.62
N VAL A 466 2.09 -32.95 -7.81
CA VAL A 466 1.38 -33.27 -6.56
C VAL A 466 1.58 -32.16 -5.53
N LYS A 467 2.79 -31.62 -5.40
CA LYS A 467 3.04 -30.48 -4.51
C LYS A 467 2.29 -29.23 -4.95
N ILE A 468 2.25 -28.93 -6.25
CA ILE A 468 1.47 -27.82 -6.83
C ILE A 468 -0.01 -27.99 -6.47
N PHE A 469 -0.57 -29.18 -6.67
CA PHE A 469 -1.96 -29.47 -6.33
C PHE A 469 -2.28 -29.22 -4.85
N LYS A 470 -1.40 -29.67 -3.94
CA LYS A 470 -1.53 -29.39 -2.49
C LYS A 470 -1.50 -27.90 -2.17
N LEU A 471 -0.61 -27.14 -2.81
CA LEU A 471 -0.52 -25.70 -2.62
C LEU A 471 -1.77 -24.98 -3.12
N ILE A 472 -2.35 -25.38 -4.26
CA ILE A 472 -3.62 -24.82 -4.75
C ILE A 472 -4.76 -25.05 -3.74
N ILE A 473 -4.81 -26.22 -3.10
CA ILE A 473 -5.79 -26.50 -2.04
C ILE A 473 -5.55 -25.61 -0.81
N ASN A 474 -4.28 -25.44 -0.42
CA ASN A 474 -3.92 -24.54 0.68
C ASN A 474 -4.37 -23.11 0.41
N GLU A 475 -4.13 -22.58 -0.80
CA GLU A 475 -4.59 -21.24 -1.19
C GLU A 475 -6.12 -21.12 -1.15
N LEU A 476 -6.86 -22.14 -1.62
CA LEU A 476 -8.31 -22.15 -1.48
C LEU A 476 -8.74 -22.08 0.00
N SER A 477 -8.07 -22.85 0.88
CA SER A 477 -8.35 -22.81 2.32
C SER A 477 -8.14 -21.41 2.89
N THR A 478 -7.00 -20.78 2.60
CA THR A 478 -6.67 -19.42 3.05
C THR A 478 -7.68 -18.40 2.55
N VAL A 479 -8.07 -18.47 1.26
CA VAL A 479 -9.05 -17.54 0.67
C VAL A 479 -10.45 -17.72 1.27
N VAL A 480 -10.88 -18.96 1.50
CA VAL A 480 -12.17 -19.24 2.15
C VAL A 480 -12.19 -18.71 3.58
N GLU A 481 -11.10 -18.92 4.34
CA GLU A 481 -10.97 -18.39 5.70
C GLU A 481 -10.99 -16.84 5.72
N ALA A 482 -10.22 -16.21 4.83
CA ALA A 482 -10.20 -14.76 4.67
C ALA A 482 -11.60 -14.21 4.32
N ASN A 483 -12.31 -14.81 3.37
CA ASN A 483 -13.65 -14.37 2.99
C ASN A 483 -14.70 -14.61 4.07
N ALA A 484 -14.59 -15.71 4.83
CA ALA A 484 -15.48 -15.99 5.96
C ALA A 484 -15.29 -14.95 7.09
N SER A 485 -14.04 -14.56 7.37
CA SER A 485 -13.75 -13.51 8.35
C SER A 485 -14.32 -12.14 7.94
N ARG A 486 -14.22 -11.77 6.65
CA ARG A 486 -14.80 -10.53 6.10
C ARG A 486 -16.32 -10.51 6.14
N THR A 487 -16.96 -11.67 5.90
CA THR A 487 -18.43 -11.79 5.96
C THR A 487 -18.94 -11.69 7.40
N ASN A 488 -18.20 -12.27 8.36
CA ASN A 488 -18.52 -12.15 9.79
C ASN A 488 -18.15 -10.78 10.38
N ALA A 489 -17.16 -10.06 9.83
CA ALA A 489 -16.81 -8.70 10.22
C ALA A 489 -17.99 -7.73 10.03
N GLY A 490 -18.77 -7.91 8.95
CA GLY A 490 -19.99 -7.14 8.69
C GLY A 490 -21.14 -7.39 9.69
N ASP A 491 -21.09 -8.48 10.45
CA ASP A 491 -22.16 -8.89 11.38
C ASP A 491 -21.89 -8.48 12.84
N TRP A 492 -20.71 -7.93 13.16
CA TRP A 492 -20.44 -7.33 14.48
C TRP A 492 -21.19 -6.00 14.72
N THR A 493 -22.06 -5.58 13.78
CA THR A 493 -23.00 -4.47 14.01
C THR A 493 -24.43 -4.91 14.33
N GLN A 494 -24.69 -6.20 14.60
CA GLN A 494 -26.04 -6.58 15.05
C GLN A 494 -26.04 -7.75 16.05
N ASP A 495 -26.16 -7.38 17.32
CA ASP A 495 -26.96 -8.12 18.31
C ASP A 495 -26.44 -9.52 18.71
N SER A 496 -25.38 -9.58 19.51
CA SER A 496 -25.14 -10.74 20.38
C SER A 496 -24.65 -10.31 21.75
N SER A 497 -25.60 -9.85 22.57
CA SER A 497 -25.48 -9.92 24.03
C SER A 497 -25.79 -11.35 24.49
N GLY A 498 -24.93 -12.30 24.08
CA GLY A 498 -25.00 -13.70 24.50
C GLY A 498 -23.93 -13.97 25.54
N MET A 499 -24.31 -13.93 26.82
CA MET A 499 -23.48 -14.39 27.93
C MET A 499 -22.98 -15.82 27.69
N TRP A 500 -21.67 -15.98 27.54
CA TRP A 500 -21.00 -17.26 27.71
C TRP A 500 -20.25 -17.21 29.03
N GLU A 501 -20.89 -17.71 30.09
CA GLU A 501 -20.23 -18.11 31.33
C GLU A 501 -19.42 -19.38 31.02
N GLU A 502 -18.10 -19.25 30.89
CA GLU A 502 -17.20 -20.38 31.14
C GLU A 502 -16.48 -20.14 32.47
N GLU A 503 -16.87 -20.97 33.43
CA GLU A 503 -16.27 -21.11 34.75
C GLU A 503 -14.83 -21.63 34.61
N GLU A 504 -13.83 -20.80 34.93
CA GLU A 504 -12.53 -21.29 35.40
C GLU A 504 -12.36 -20.94 36.90
N PRO A 505 -11.84 -21.88 37.71
CA PRO A 505 -11.83 -21.76 39.16
C PRO A 505 -10.78 -20.75 39.63
N ALA A 506 -11.19 -19.96 40.61
CA ALA A 506 -10.41 -18.96 41.31
C ALA A 506 -9.09 -19.51 41.89
N GLU A 507 -7.99 -18.80 41.59
CA GLU A 507 -6.91 -18.63 42.55
C GLU A 507 -6.97 -17.17 43.03
N GLU A 508 -7.16 -17.03 44.34
CA GLU A 508 -7.26 -15.79 45.08
C GLU A 508 -5.92 -15.02 45.00
N ASP A 509 -5.93 -13.85 44.38
CA ASP A 509 -4.99 -12.78 44.72
C ASP A 509 -5.74 -11.43 44.73
N GLU A 510 -5.36 -10.64 45.73
CA GLU A 510 -6.06 -9.53 46.38
C GLU A 510 -6.72 -8.46 45.48
N GLU A 511 -7.91 -8.03 45.90
CA GLU A 511 -8.69 -6.90 45.38
C GLU A 511 -7.89 -5.58 45.38
N GLU A 512 -7.64 -5.01 44.20
CA GLU A 512 -7.67 -3.56 44.01
C GLU A 512 -8.76 -3.22 42.97
N ASP A 513 -9.82 -2.60 43.49
CA ASP A 513 -10.89 -1.92 42.77
C ASP A 513 -10.31 -0.82 41.86
N ASP A 514 -10.13 -1.10 40.56
CA ASP A 514 -9.93 -0.08 39.54
C ASP A 514 -11.06 -0.12 38.51
N GLY A 515 -12.26 0.26 38.97
CA GLY A 515 -13.36 0.60 38.09
C GLY A 515 -13.04 1.82 37.25
N LEU A 516 -12.66 1.63 35.98
CA LEU A 516 -12.69 2.65 34.91
C LEU A 516 -12.02 4.01 35.25
N ALA A 517 -11.17 4.08 36.26
CA ALA A 517 -10.64 5.32 36.81
C ALA A 517 -9.20 5.59 36.34
N GLY A 518 -8.87 5.21 35.10
CA GLY A 518 -7.54 5.39 34.53
C GLY A 518 -7.50 5.99 33.12
N GLN A 519 -8.60 5.96 32.38
CA GLN A 519 -8.63 6.52 31.03
C GLN A 519 -8.83 8.03 31.10
N LEU A 520 -7.77 8.80 30.80
CA LEU A 520 -7.92 10.23 30.62
C LEU A 520 -8.82 10.48 29.42
N LEU A 521 -9.71 11.47 29.52
CA LEU A 521 -10.56 11.89 28.39
C LEU A 521 -9.73 12.28 27.15
N SER A 522 -8.44 12.60 27.32
CA SER A 522 -7.49 12.79 26.22
C SER A 522 -7.29 11.54 25.37
N ASP A 523 -7.29 10.36 25.99
CA ASP A 523 -6.96 9.09 25.34
C ASP A 523 -8.14 8.61 24.48
N LEU A 524 -9.37 8.85 24.97
CA LEU A 524 -10.62 8.70 24.21
C LEU A 524 -10.80 9.72 23.06
N ILE A 525 -10.12 10.87 23.12
CA ILE A 525 -10.15 11.88 22.05
C ILE A 525 -9.09 11.57 20.98
N ALA A 526 -7.96 10.98 21.37
CA ALA A 526 -6.93 10.52 20.45
C ALA A 526 -7.37 9.27 19.66
N SER A 527 -8.11 8.36 20.29
CA SER A 527 -8.50 7.09 19.66
C SER A 527 -9.60 7.19 18.60
N ASN A 528 -10.55 8.13 18.72
CA ASN A 528 -11.76 8.19 17.89
C ASN A 528 -11.57 8.64 16.42
N LYS A 529 -10.32 8.70 15.92
CA LYS A 529 -10.03 8.98 14.51
C LYS A 529 -8.67 8.53 13.98
N TYR A 530 -7.85 7.88 14.80
CA TYR A 530 -6.49 7.48 14.40
C TYR A 530 -6.26 5.96 14.46
N ASP A 531 -7.24 5.16 14.88
CA ASP A 531 -7.01 3.72 15.12
C ASP A 531 -8.02 2.79 14.43
N ASP A 532 -9.11 3.31 13.85
CA ASP A 532 -10.17 2.46 13.29
C ASP A 532 -9.98 2.09 11.80
N ASP A 533 -9.01 2.73 11.10
CA ASP A 533 -8.70 2.44 9.70
C ASP A 533 -7.26 1.91 9.48
N TYR A 534 -6.47 1.71 10.55
CA TYR A 534 -5.05 1.31 10.38
C TYR A 534 -4.85 -0.19 10.11
N TYR A 535 -5.93 -0.99 10.15
CA TYR A 535 -5.88 -2.44 9.96
C TYR A 535 -6.73 -2.97 8.79
N GLU A 536 -7.27 -2.10 7.92
CA GLU A 536 -7.98 -2.51 6.70
C GLU A 536 -7.28 -2.11 5.39
N ASP A 537 -5.97 -1.83 5.40
CA ASP A 537 -5.20 -1.51 4.18
C ASP A 537 -4.71 -2.78 3.47
N ASP A 538 -5.65 -3.67 3.17
CA ASP A 538 -5.47 -4.87 2.33
C ASP A 538 -5.77 -4.56 0.84
N ASP A 539 -6.01 -3.28 0.52
CA ASP A 539 -6.28 -2.79 -0.82
C ASP A 539 -4.96 -2.56 -1.59
N GLU A 540 -4.86 -3.14 -2.79
CA GLU A 540 -3.67 -3.00 -3.63
C GLU A 540 -3.57 -1.58 -4.19
N ASP A 541 -2.56 -0.84 -3.76
CA ASP A 541 -2.31 0.54 -4.21
C ASP A 541 -1.48 0.65 -5.49
N ASP A 542 -0.83 -0.44 -5.97
CA ASP A 542 0.02 -0.37 -7.16
C ASP A 542 -0.83 -0.16 -8.44
N PRO A 543 -0.69 0.98 -9.15
CA PRO A 543 -1.47 1.24 -10.35
C PRO A 543 -1.21 0.26 -11.49
N ASP A 544 -0.07 -0.45 -11.48
CA ASP A 544 0.23 -1.48 -12.48
C ASP A 544 -0.51 -2.80 -12.17
N ALA A 545 -0.59 -3.18 -10.89
CA ALA A 545 -1.34 -4.35 -10.44
C ALA A 545 -2.85 -4.19 -10.67
N LEU A 546 -3.41 -3.02 -10.32
CA LEU A 546 -4.82 -2.68 -10.53
C LEU A 546 -5.25 -2.73 -12.01
N LYS A 547 -4.31 -2.54 -12.95
CA LYS A 547 -4.55 -2.61 -14.40
C LYS A 547 -4.44 -4.03 -14.96
N ASP A 548 -3.83 -4.95 -14.22
CA ASP A 548 -3.70 -6.34 -14.68
C ASP A 548 -5.06 -7.07 -14.57
N PRO A 549 -5.55 -7.72 -15.63
CA PRO A 549 -6.80 -8.48 -15.59
C PRO A 549 -6.85 -9.56 -14.51
N ILE A 550 -5.71 -10.10 -14.08
CA ILE A 550 -5.63 -11.11 -13.01
C ILE A 550 -6.11 -10.53 -11.67
N TYR A 551 -5.92 -9.23 -11.43
CA TYR A 551 -6.37 -8.57 -10.20
C TYR A 551 -7.88 -8.68 -10.01
N GLN A 552 -8.65 -8.62 -11.10
CA GLN A 552 -10.11 -8.68 -11.09
C GLN A 552 -10.69 -10.10 -10.93
N ILE A 553 -9.85 -11.14 -10.89
CA ILE A 553 -10.30 -12.51 -10.72
C ILE A 553 -10.76 -12.73 -9.28
N ASP A 554 -11.97 -13.26 -9.11
CA ASP A 554 -12.39 -13.90 -7.86
C ASP A 554 -11.61 -15.20 -7.69
N LEU A 555 -10.62 -15.17 -6.80
CA LEU A 555 -9.72 -16.29 -6.59
C LEU A 555 -10.45 -17.50 -6.02
N GLN A 556 -11.44 -17.32 -5.15
CA GLN A 556 -12.19 -18.43 -4.57
C GLN A 556 -12.99 -19.16 -5.63
N ALA A 557 -13.74 -18.41 -6.46
CA ALA A 557 -14.51 -18.98 -7.57
C ALA A 557 -13.60 -19.68 -8.57
N TYR A 558 -12.51 -19.03 -8.98
CA TYR A 558 -11.54 -19.59 -9.93
C TYR A 558 -10.94 -20.92 -9.43
N LEU A 559 -10.49 -20.98 -8.18
CA LEU A 559 -9.90 -22.18 -7.60
C LEU A 559 -10.92 -23.30 -7.42
N THR A 560 -12.14 -22.97 -7.01
CA THR A 560 -13.23 -23.93 -6.87
C THR A 560 -13.57 -24.59 -8.20
N ASP A 561 -13.70 -23.78 -9.27
CA ASP A 561 -13.96 -24.27 -10.62
C ASP A 561 -12.79 -25.14 -11.13
N PHE A 562 -11.55 -24.68 -10.92
CA PHE A 562 -10.36 -25.41 -11.33
C PHE A 562 -10.26 -26.78 -10.65
N LEU A 563 -10.43 -26.85 -9.33
CA LEU A 563 -10.35 -28.09 -8.56
C LEU A 563 -11.50 -29.05 -8.90
N THR A 564 -12.71 -28.51 -9.13
CA THR A 564 -13.87 -29.31 -9.56
C THR A 564 -13.64 -29.96 -10.92
N GLN A 565 -13.09 -29.21 -11.87
CA GLN A 565 -12.72 -29.76 -13.19
C GLN A 565 -11.56 -30.76 -13.09
N PHE A 566 -10.56 -30.47 -12.24
CA PHE A 566 -9.42 -31.35 -12.02
C PHE A 566 -9.82 -32.71 -11.44
N ALA A 567 -10.75 -32.72 -10.47
CA ALA A 567 -11.23 -33.95 -9.83
C ALA A 567 -11.94 -34.91 -10.79
N GLN A 568 -12.45 -34.42 -11.92
CA GLN A 568 -13.07 -35.24 -12.97
C GLN A 568 -12.06 -35.92 -13.89
N GLN A 569 -10.77 -35.55 -13.82
CA GLN A 569 -9.74 -36.12 -14.67
C GLN A 569 -9.31 -37.52 -14.17
N PRO A 570 -8.95 -38.47 -15.06
CA PRO A 570 -8.56 -39.83 -14.66
C PRO A 570 -7.36 -39.89 -13.71
N CYS A 571 -6.43 -38.93 -13.87
CA CYS A 571 -5.21 -38.83 -13.08
C CYS A 571 -5.50 -38.47 -11.60
N TYR A 572 -6.66 -37.88 -11.28
CA TYR A 572 -7.01 -37.46 -9.92
C TYR A 572 -6.93 -38.58 -8.88
N SER A 573 -7.23 -39.82 -9.27
CA SER A 573 -7.11 -41.00 -8.40
C SER A 573 -5.69 -41.17 -7.82
N MET A 574 -4.65 -40.84 -8.59
CA MET A 574 -3.27 -40.88 -8.12
C MET A 574 -2.94 -39.69 -7.21
N PHE A 575 -3.46 -38.50 -7.52
CA PHE A 575 -3.24 -37.27 -6.74
C PHE A 575 -3.93 -37.32 -5.37
N SER A 576 -5.19 -37.77 -5.32
CA SER A 576 -5.97 -37.89 -4.08
C SER A 576 -5.33 -38.80 -3.04
N GLY A 577 -4.58 -39.82 -3.47
CA GLY A 577 -3.80 -40.71 -2.60
C GLY A 577 -2.69 -40.01 -1.82
N HIS A 578 -2.20 -38.86 -2.32
CA HIS A 578 -1.16 -38.07 -1.65
C HIS A 578 -1.72 -37.02 -0.67
N LEU A 579 -3.04 -36.80 -0.64
CA LEU A 579 -3.63 -35.77 0.21
C LEU A 579 -3.64 -36.16 1.69
N ASN A 580 -3.35 -35.18 2.54
CA ASN A 580 -3.50 -35.29 3.99
C ASN A 580 -4.97 -35.04 4.40
N ASN A 581 -5.28 -35.19 5.70
CA ASN A 581 -6.66 -35.06 6.17
C ASN A 581 -7.21 -33.64 6.06
N ALA A 582 -6.41 -32.61 6.31
CA ALA A 582 -6.83 -31.22 6.24
C ALA A 582 -7.15 -30.83 4.79
N GLU A 583 -6.29 -31.18 3.83
CA GLU A 583 -6.51 -30.94 2.41
C GLU A 583 -7.78 -31.63 1.89
N ARG A 584 -8.06 -32.86 2.36
CA ARG A 584 -9.31 -33.56 2.03
C ARG A 584 -10.53 -32.85 2.61
N GLN A 585 -10.44 -32.28 3.80
CA GLN A 585 -11.53 -31.51 4.40
C GLN A 585 -11.81 -30.23 3.61
N THR A 586 -10.77 -29.53 3.15
CA THR A 586 -10.91 -28.36 2.27
C THR A 586 -11.63 -28.74 0.97
N LEU A 587 -11.26 -29.86 0.33
CA LEU A 587 -11.96 -30.34 -0.87
C LEU A 587 -13.42 -30.73 -0.59
N GLN A 588 -13.70 -31.36 0.56
CA GLN A 588 -15.06 -31.68 0.97
C GLN A 588 -15.93 -30.43 1.16
N SER A 589 -15.37 -29.32 1.64
CA SER A 589 -16.12 -28.06 1.78
C SER A 589 -16.62 -27.47 0.46
N ILE A 590 -15.99 -27.83 -0.67
CA ILE A 590 -16.44 -27.46 -2.02
C ILE A 590 -17.17 -28.60 -2.75
N GLY A 591 -17.45 -29.70 -2.05
CA GLY A 591 -18.25 -30.82 -2.58
C GLY A 591 -17.46 -31.92 -3.30
N LEU A 592 -16.14 -32.04 -3.06
CA LEU A 592 -15.24 -33.03 -3.67
C LEU A 592 -14.79 -34.16 -2.73
#